data_AF-A0A2N2KRP7-F1
#
_entry.id   AF-A0A2N2KRP7-F1
#
_cell.length_a   1.000
_cell.length_b   1.000
_cell.length_c   1.000
_cell.angle_alpha   90.00
_cell.angle_beta   90.00
_cell.angle_gamma   90.00
#
_symmetry.space_group_name_H-M   'P 1'
#
loop_
_entity.id
_entity.type
_entity.pdbx_description
1 polymer ?
#
loop_
_entity_poly.entity_id
_entity_poly.type
_entity_poly.pdbx_seq_one_letter_code
_entity_poly.pdbx_strand_id
1 'polypeptide(L)'
;MKVIFKFGIKTYSGTVDEMTFGSYRKHSLCIGRKYVTPVLTANNTLMGSVMKNLAEVYRDCSELYKADLKTYALRNSANIPSGKIPPTSFAIFVKMLYLFSELDEGHIELSTVTYSDLQTLGGDIASVADAVENGYLANVVDADELTANM
;
A
#
# COMPACT_ATOMS: atom_id res chain seq x y z
N MET A 1 -21.74 18.81 -5.98
CA MET A 1 -22.19 20.20 -6.21
C MET A 1 -21.40 21.15 -5.33
N LYS A 2 -20.97 22.32 -5.82
CA LYS A 2 -20.31 23.33 -4.99
C LYS A 2 -21.34 23.90 -4.01
N VAL A 3 -21.01 23.94 -2.71
CA VAL A 3 -21.90 24.46 -1.66
C VAL A 3 -21.31 25.74 -1.09
N ILE A 4 -22.17 26.72 -0.85
CA ILE A 4 -21.84 27.98 -0.17
C ILE A 4 -22.67 28.03 1.10
N PHE A 5 -22.01 28.15 2.25
CA PHE A 5 -22.68 28.30 3.54
C PHE A 5 -22.92 29.78 3.87
N LYS A 6 -23.91 30.04 4.71
CA LYS A 6 -24.17 31.36 5.29
C LYS A 6 -23.40 31.50 6.62
N PHE A 7 -23.40 32.72 7.19
CA PHE A 7 -22.83 33.02 8.52
C PHE A 7 -21.31 32.84 8.65
N GLY A 8 -20.55 33.15 7.59
CA GLY A 8 -19.09 33.17 7.63
C GLY A 8 -18.40 31.80 7.61
N ILE A 9 -19.16 30.70 7.50
CA ILE A 9 -18.61 29.35 7.35
C ILE A 9 -18.06 29.19 5.93
N LYS A 10 -16.74 29.01 5.80
CA LYS A 10 -16.08 28.83 4.49
C LYS A 10 -16.21 27.40 3.95
N THR A 11 -15.96 26.40 4.79
CA THR A 11 -16.08 24.97 4.43
C THR A 11 -16.51 24.16 5.65
N TYR A 12 -17.04 22.97 5.38
CA TYR A 12 -17.45 21.99 6.38
C TYR A 12 -17.06 20.59 5.86
N SER A 13 -16.73 19.68 6.78
CA SER A 13 -16.42 18.29 6.48
C SER A 13 -17.23 17.40 7.41
N GLY A 14 -18.08 16.56 6.84
CA GLY A 14 -19.00 15.72 7.61
C GLY A 14 -20.30 15.44 6.88
N THR A 15 -21.17 14.66 7.50
CA THR A 15 -22.51 14.36 6.99
C THR A 15 -23.55 14.96 7.91
N VAL A 16 -24.45 15.76 7.36
CA VAL A 16 -25.58 16.38 8.07
C VAL A 16 -26.81 16.28 7.17
N ASP A 17 -27.93 15.82 7.73
CA ASP A 17 -29.25 15.83 7.08
C ASP A 17 -29.22 15.27 5.64
N GLU A 18 -28.79 14.00 5.53
CA GLU A 18 -28.63 13.28 4.26
C GLU A 18 -27.70 13.95 3.23
N MET A 19 -26.83 14.87 3.64
CA MET A 19 -25.85 15.50 2.76
C MET A 19 -24.44 15.34 3.34
N THR A 20 -23.51 14.83 2.52
CA THR A 20 -22.09 14.76 2.87
C THR A 20 -21.35 15.91 2.23
N PHE A 21 -20.56 16.60 3.05
CA PHE A 21 -19.72 17.71 2.67
C PHE A 21 -18.25 17.32 2.78
N GLY A 22 -17.48 17.70 1.76
CA GLY A 22 -16.03 17.61 1.77
C GLY A 22 -15.41 18.98 1.62
N SER A 23 -14.41 19.26 2.46
CA SER A 23 -13.57 20.45 2.36
C SER A 23 -12.34 20.15 1.49
N TYR A 24 -12.15 20.94 0.45
CA TYR A 24 -11.07 20.80 -0.53
C TYR A 24 -10.24 22.08 -0.66
N ARG A 25 -9.07 21.96 -1.31
CA ARG A 25 -8.17 23.08 -1.62
C ARG A 25 -7.86 23.96 -0.40
N LYS A 26 -7.44 23.33 0.71
CA LYS A 26 -7.13 24.01 1.98
C LYS A 26 -8.29 24.91 2.47
N HIS A 27 -9.50 24.34 2.59
CA HIS A 27 -10.69 25.03 3.12
C HIS A 27 -11.21 26.19 2.25
N SER A 28 -10.91 26.19 0.96
CA SER A 28 -11.41 27.20 0.02
C SER A 28 -12.60 26.72 -0.83
N LEU A 29 -12.84 25.41 -0.87
CA LEU A 29 -13.92 24.81 -1.65
C LEU A 29 -14.68 23.78 -0.82
N CYS A 30 -16.00 23.94 -0.70
CA CYS A 30 -16.88 22.91 -0.17
C CYS A 30 -17.64 22.24 -1.32
N ILE A 31 -17.59 20.91 -1.37
CA ILE A 31 -18.42 20.12 -2.27
C ILE A 31 -19.38 19.30 -1.41
N GLY A 32 -20.67 19.51 -1.64
CA GLY A 32 -21.73 18.69 -1.08
C GLY A 32 -22.19 17.63 -2.09
N ARG A 33 -22.66 16.50 -1.56
CA ARG A 33 -23.43 15.50 -2.32
C ARG A 33 -24.49 14.88 -1.40
N LYS A 34 -25.59 14.41 -1.97
CA LYS A 34 -26.53 13.57 -1.24
C LYS A 34 -25.77 12.36 -0.67
N TYR A 35 -26.00 12.07 0.60
CA TYR A 35 -25.45 10.91 1.28
C TYR A 35 -26.01 9.65 0.63
N VAL A 36 -25.11 8.73 0.33
CA VAL A 36 -25.43 7.40 -0.16
C VAL A 36 -24.58 6.45 0.66
N THR A 37 -25.23 5.47 1.29
CA THR A 37 -24.52 4.41 2.00
C THR A 37 -23.65 3.64 1.00
N PRO A 38 -22.33 3.52 1.23
CA PRO A 38 -21.47 2.74 0.36
C PRO A 38 -21.94 1.28 0.31
N VAL A 39 -22.01 0.72 -0.90
CA VAL A 39 -22.30 -0.70 -1.12
C VAL A 39 -20.99 -1.41 -1.40
N LEU A 40 -20.81 -2.61 -0.85
CA LEU A 40 -19.64 -3.44 -1.14
C LEU A 40 -19.62 -3.81 -2.62
N THR A 41 -18.50 -3.52 -3.27
CA THR A 41 -18.26 -3.89 -4.67
C THR A 41 -17.39 -5.13 -4.76
N ALA A 42 -17.39 -5.80 -5.91
CA ALA A 42 -16.49 -6.93 -6.18
C ALA A 42 -15.01 -6.56 -5.94
N ASN A 43 -14.61 -5.33 -6.30
CA ASN A 43 -13.26 -4.83 -6.04
C ASN A 43 -12.95 -4.69 -4.55
N ASN A 44 -13.93 -4.32 -3.70
CA ASN A 44 -13.71 -4.28 -2.26
C ASN A 44 -13.47 -5.68 -1.69
N THR A 45 -14.23 -6.67 -2.16
CA THR A 45 -14.04 -8.07 -1.78
C THR A 45 -12.67 -8.58 -2.21
N LEU A 46 -12.26 -8.31 -3.46
CA LEU A 46 -10.96 -8.71 -4.02
C LEU A 46 -9.80 -8.07 -3.24
N MET A 47 -9.87 -6.75 -3.01
CA MET A 47 -8.84 -6.06 -2.23
C MET A 47 -8.75 -6.63 -0.80
N GLY A 48 -9.90 -6.94 -0.18
CA GLY A 48 -9.95 -7.55 1.14
C GLY A 48 -9.33 -8.95 1.17
N SER A 49 -9.62 -9.80 0.18
CA SER A 49 -9.06 -11.15 0.10
C SER A 49 -7.56 -11.14 -0.15
N VAL A 50 -7.08 -10.31 -1.09
CA VAL A 50 -5.65 -10.15 -1.36
C VAL A 50 -4.90 -9.67 -0.11
N MET A 51 -5.37 -8.59 0.53
CA MET A 51 -4.67 -8.06 1.71
C MET A 51 -4.66 -9.03 2.88
N LYS A 52 -5.72 -9.83 3.06
CA LYS A 52 -5.78 -10.87 4.08
C LYS A 52 -4.76 -11.97 3.79
N ASN A 53 -4.72 -12.46 2.55
CA ASN A 53 -3.78 -13.49 2.13
C ASN A 53 -2.32 -13.02 2.27
N LEU A 54 -1.99 -11.82 1.77
CA LEU A 54 -0.65 -11.25 1.90
C LEU A 54 -0.22 -11.03 3.35
N ALA A 55 -1.16 -10.73 4.25
CA ALA A 55 -0.86 -10.61 5.68
C ALA A 55 -0.56 -11.98 6.33
N GLU A 56 -1.16 -13.06 5.83
CA GLU A 56 -0.85 -14.43 6.25
C GLU A 56 0.53 -14.84 5.73
N VAL A 57 0.80 -14.65 4.43
CA VAL A 57 2.13 -14.92 3.85
C VAL A 57 3.23 -14.13 4.55
N TYR A 58 3.03 -12.83 4.79
CA TYR A 58 4.00 -12.01 5.54
C TYR A 58 4.22 -12.50 6.97
N ARG A 59 3.23 -13.15 7.59
CA ARG A 59 3.39 -13.74 8.91
C ARG A 59 4.30 -14.97 8.87
N ASP A 60 4.20 -15.75 7.80
CA ASP A 60 4.98 -16.98 7.61
C ASP A 60 6.43 -16.71 7.23
N CYS A 61 6.75 -15.52 6.68
CA CYS A 61 8.13 -15.14 6.41
C CYS A 61 9.02 -15.16 7.66
N SER A 62 10.32 -15.30 7.46
CA SER A 62 11.32 -15.30 8.52
C SER A 62 11.39 -13.96 9.28
N GLU A 63 11.74 -14.00 10.56
CA GLU A 63 11.89 -12.78 11.36
C GLU A 63 13.04 -11.90 10.86
N LEU A 64 14.09 -12.52 10.33
CA LEU A 64 15.24 -11.83 9.74
C LEU A 64 14.83 -11.07 8.48
N TYR A 65 14.03 -11.68 7.60
CA TYR A 65 13.49 -10.99 6.42
C TYR A 65 12.63 -9.78 6.79
N LYS A 66 11.80 -9.91 7.83
CA LYS A 66 10.99 -8.78 8.32
C LYS A 66 11.85 -7.67 8.92
N ALA A 67 12.95 -8.02 9.58
CA ALA A 67 13.92 -7.06 10.09
C ALA A 67 14.62 -6.32 8.95
N ASP A 68 15.04 -7.02 7.91
CA ASP A 68 15.66 -6.43 6.71
C ASP A 68 14.69 -5.48 6.00
N LEU A 69 13.43 -5.88 5.81
CA LEU A 69 12.40 -5.00 5.26
C LEU A 69 12.14 -3.76 6.13
N LYS A 70 12.28 -3.88 7.46
CA LYS A 70 12.14 -2.73 8.37
C LYS A 70 13.33 -1.79 8.24
N THR A 71 14.54 -2.32 8.10
CA THR A 71 15.75 -1.54 7.83
C THR A 71 15.66 -0.84 6.48
N TYR A 72 15.22 -1.56 5.44
CA TYR A 72 14.92 -0.98 4.13
C TYR A 72 13.89 0.13 4.22
N ALA A 73 12.78 -0.07 4.95
CA ALA A 73 11.74 0.96 5.12
C ALA A 73 12.29 2.26 5.73
N LEU A 74 13.18 2.14 6.70
CA LEU A 74 13.84 3.29 7.32
C LEU A 74 14.75 4.02 6.32
N ARG A 75 15.55 3.27 5.55
CA ARG A 75 16.48 3.84 4.56
C ARG A 75 15.75 4.45 3.36
N ASN A 76 14.66 3.84 2.92
CA ASN A 76 13.82 4.33 1.84
C ASN A 76 13.10 5.64 2.19
N SER A 77 13.14 6.10 3.45
CA SER A 77 12.64 7.42 3.85
C SER A 77 13.26 8.58 3.06
N ALA A 78 14.50 8.42 2.58
CA ALA A 78 15.18 9.40 1.72
C ALA A 78 14.48 9.59 0.36
N ASN A 79 13.78 8.57 -0.15
CA ASN A 79 13.08 8.61 -1.43
C ASN A 79 11.64 9.15 -1.31
N ILE A 80 11.24 9.60 -0.12
CA ILE A 80 9.85 9.97 0.17
C ILE A 80 9.67 11.47 -0.04
N PRO A 81 8.62 11.90 -0.77
CA PRO A 81 8.30 13.31 -0.90
C PRO A 81 8.09 13.98 0.46
N SER A 82 8.63 15.19 0.62
CA SER A 82 8.51 15.95 1.86
C SER A 82 7.05 16.10 2.31
N GLY A 83 6.80 15.89 3.61
CA GLY A 83 5.47 15.97 4.21
C GLY A 83 4.59 14.72 4.01
N LYS A 84 5.15 13.61 3.54
CA LYS A 84 4.47 12.31 3.49
C LYS A 84 4.97 11.38 4.60
N ILE A 85 4.10 10.46 5.00
CA ILE A 85 4.38 9.46 6.03
C ILE A 85 5.20 8.33 5.39
N PRO A 86 6.28 7.85 6.04
CA PRO A 86 7.04 6.72 5.53
C PRO A 86 6.22 5.42 5.54
N PRO A 87 6.35 4.57 4.50
CA PRO A 87 5.68 3.29 4.46
C PRO A 87 6.28 2.34 5.49
N THR A 88 5.45 1.43 5.99
CA THR A 88 5.89 0.34 6.88
C THR A 88 6.50 -0.81 6.09
N SER A 89 7.22 -1.72 6.77
CA SER A 89 7.77 -2.94 6.16
C SER A 89 6.70 -3.76 5.43
N PHE A 90 5.52 -3.92 6.02
CA PHE A 90 4.39 -4.61 5.41
C PHE A 90 3.86 -3.88 4.15
N ALA A 91 3.77 -2.55 4.19
CA ALA A 91 3.31 -1.78 3.03
C ALA A 91 4.29 -1.90 1.85
N ILE A 92 5.60 -1.97 2.14
CA ILE A 92 6.65 -2.20 1.14
C ILE A 92 6.53 -3.60 0.56
N PHE A 93 6.37 -4.62 1.41
CA PHE A 93 6.16 -6.01 1.00
C PHE A 93 4.95 -6.16 0.07
N VAL A 94 3.80 -5.58 0.45
CA VAL A 94 2.60 -5.61 -0.39
C VAL A 94 2.85 -4.93 -1.73
N LYS A 95 3.47 -3.75 -1.75
CA LYS A 95 3.77 -3.04 -2.99
C LYS A 95 4.70 -3.86 -3.91
N MET A 96 5.71 -4.49 -3.33
CA MET A 96 6.65 -5.36 -4.04
C MET A 96 5.91 -6.53 -4.71
N LEU A 97 5.01 -7.20 -3.99
CA LEU A 97 4.23 -8.32 -4.54
C LEU A 97 3.24 -7.89 -5.64
N TYR A 98 2.66 -6.70 -5.56
CA TYR A 98 1.86 -6.17 -6.66
C TYR A 98 2.69 -5.93 -7.92
N LEU A 99 3.91 -5.39 -7.78
CA LEU A 99 4.82 -5.21 -8.92
C LEU A 99 5.30 -6.55 -9.47
N PHE A 100 5.61 -7.50 -8.59
CA PHE A 100 5.97 -8.86 -8.98
C PHE A 100 4.85 -9.53 -9.79
N SER A 101 3.60 -9.45 -9.31
CA SER A 101 2.44 -9.97 -10.04
C SER A 101 2.18 -9.28 -11.38
N GLU A 102 2.55 -8.02 -11.53
CA GLU A 102 2.36 -7.24 -12.77
C GLU A 102 3.45 -7.53 -13.82
N LEU A 103 4.70 -7.71 -13.36
CA LEU A 103 5.87 -7.87 -14.22
C LEU A 103 6.16 -9.34 -14.58
N ASP A 104 5.75 -10.29 -13.73
CA ASP A 104 5.91 -11.71 -14.02
C ASP A 104 4.93 -12.18 -15.11
N GLU A 105 5.47 -12.84 -16.14
CA GLU A 105 4.70 -13.38 -17.28
C GLU A 105 3.69 -14.45 -16.84
N GLY A 106 3.94 -15.09 -15.69
CA GLY A 106 3.07 -16.12 -15.11
C GLY A 106 1.80 -15.60 -14.43
N HIS A 107 1.70 -14.29 -14.17
CA HIS A 107 0.59 -13.66 -13.44
C HIS A 107 0.18 -14.43 -12.18
N ILE A 108 0.91 -14.21 -11.08
CA ILE A 108 0.59 -14.82 -9.80
C ILE A 108 -0.66 -14.18 -9.19
N GLU A 109 -1.67 -14.99 -8.90
CA GLU A 109 -2.87 -14.50 -8.24
C GLU A 109 -2.61 -14.25 -6.75
N LEU A 110 -2.48 -12.96 -6.38
CA LEU A 110 -2.18 -12.54 -5.00
C LEU A 110 -3.26 -12.92 -3.98
N SER A 111 -4.47 -13.27 -4.44
CA SER A 111 -5.57 -13.68 -3.58
C SER A 111 -5.36 -15.08 -2.97
N THR A 112 -4.55 -15.92 -3.63
CA THR A 112 -4.31 -17.33 -3.27
C THR A 112 -2.83 -17.69 -3.16
N VAL A 113 -1.91 -16.77 -3.48
CA VAL A 113 -0.46 -17.04 -3.40
C VAL A 113 -0.06 -17.54 -2.02
N THR A 114 0.70 -18.62 -1.97
CA THR A 114 1.22 -19.18 -0.71
C THR A 114 2.69 -18.85 -0.53
N TYR A 115 3.17 -19.00 0.70
CA TYR A 115 4.61 -18.85 0.99
C TYR A 115 5.47 -19.84 0.17
N SER A 116 5.02 -21.08 -0.01
CA SER A 116 5.73 -22.06 -0.85
C SER A 116 5.80 -21.67 -2.33
N ASP A 117 4.76 -21.01 -2.84
CA ASP A 117 4.77 -20.51 -4.22
C ASP A 117 5.81 -19.40 -4.37
N LEU A 118 5.91 -18.49 -3.39
CA LEU A 118 6.93 -17.44 -3.39
C LEU A 118 8.35 -18.01 -3.22
N GLN A 119 8.55 -19.09 -2.47
CA GLN A 119 9.86 -19.74 -2.39
C GLN A 119 10.28 -20.40 -3.70
N THR A 120 9.32 -20.85 -4.50
CA THR A 120 9.60 -21.60 -5.75
C THR A 120 9.71 -20.67 -6.96
N LEU A 121 8.83 -19.67 -7.04
CA LEU A 121 8.71 -18.74 -8.18
C LEU A 121 9.31 -17.37 -7.89
N GLY A 122 9.35 -16.95 -6.62
CA GLY A 122 9.82 -15.64 -6.19
C GLY A 122 11.33 -15.55 -5.96
N GLY A 123 12.13 -16.26 -6.77
CA GLY A 123 13.60 -16.17 -6.70
C GLY A 123 14.10 -14.72 -6.80
N ASP A 124 13.41 -13.90 -7.58
CA ASP A 124 13.76 -12.49 -7.80
C ASP A 124 13.41 -11.57 -6.62
N ILE A 125 12.65 -12.06 -5.65
CA ILE A 125 12.23 -11.33 -4.42
C ILE A 125 12.56 -12.11 -3.14
N ALA A 126 13.43 -13.12 -3.25
CA ALA A 126 13.80 -14.01 -2.16
C ALA A 126 14.43 -13.24 -0.98
N SER A 127 15.29 -12.27 -1.28
CA SER A 127 15.81 -11.29 -0.33
C SER A 127 15.45 -9.85 -0.73
N VAL A 128 15.68 -8.91 0.19
CA VAL A 128 15.44 -7.48 -0.10
C VAL A 128 16.46 -6.95 -1.11
N ALA A 129 17.70 -7.45 -1.06
CA ALA A 129 18.73 -7.16 -2.05
C ALA A 129 18.30 -7.59 -3.46
N ASP A 130 17.82 -8.83 -3.61
CA ASP A 130 17.35 -9.35 -4.91
C ASP A 130 16.18 -8.52 -5.45
N ALA A 131 15.25 -8.14 -4.58
CA ALA A 131 14.11 -7.31 -4.97
C ALA A 131 14.51 -5.91 -5.45
N VAL A 132 15.62 -5.36 -4.94
CA VAL A 132 16.18 -4.08 -5.41
C VAL A 132 16.92 -4.27 -6.74
N GLU A 133 17.72 -5.32 -6.87
CA GLU A 133 18.48 -5.64 -8.09
C GLU A 133 17.55 -5.88 -9.28
N ASN A 134 16.46 -6.62 -9.07
CA ASN A 134 15.45 -6.92 -10.08
C ASN A 134 14.44 -5.77 -10.31
N GLY A 135 14.59 -4.64 -9.61
CA GLY A 135 13.81 -3.42 -9.85
C GLY A 135 12.40 -3.41 -9.25
N TYR A 136 12.04 -4.37 -8.41
CA TYR A 136 10.78 -4.37 -7.65
C TYR A 136 10.78 -3.34 -6.52
N LEU A 137 11.97 -3.01 -5.99
CA LEU A 137 12.18 -2.01 -4.96
C LEU A 137 13.16 -0.92 -5.45
N ALA A 138 12.98 0.30 -4.95
CA ALA A 138 13.89 1.40 -5.29
C ALA A 138 15.25 1.18 -4.60
N ASN A 139 16.33 1.57 -5.26
CA ASN A 139 17.66 1.49 -4.68
C ASN A 139 17.78 2.40 -3.45
N VAL A 140 18.38 1.88 -2.38
CA VAL A 140 18.68 2.56 -1.13
C VAL A 140 20.11 2.26 -0.71
N VAL A 141 20.69 3.11 0.12
CA VAL A 141 22.06 2.93 0.62
C VAL A 141 22.20 1.57 1.32
N ASP A 142 23.26 0.83 0.99
CA ASP A 142 23.60 -0.48 1.53
C ASP A 142 22.48 -1.53 1.39
N ALA A 143 21.64 -1.43 0.35
CA ALA A 143 20.59 -2.41 0.07
C ALA A 143 21.16 -3.84 -0.10
N ASP A 144 22.37 -3.94 -0.65
CA ASP A 144 23.08 -5.20 -0.92
C ASP A 144 23.39 -6.02 0.33
N GLU A 145 23.37 -5.40 1.53
CA GLU A 145 23.60 -6.10 2.79
C GLU A 145 22.34 -6.83 3.31
N LEU A 146 21.16 -6.50 2.76
CA LEU A 146 19.86 -7.02 3.20
C LEU A 146 19.54 -8.36 2.50
N THR A 147 20.28 -9.38 2.89
CA THR A 147 20.33 -10.70 2.24
C THR A 147 19.54 -11.79 2.97
N ALA A 148 18.77 -11.44 4.01
CA ALA A 148 17.93 -12.44 4.66
C ALA A 148 16.89 -12.98 3.68
N ASN A 149 16.71 -14.31 3.67
CA ASN A 149 15.71 -14.97 2.85
C ASN A 149 14.33 -14.92 3.51
N MET A 150 13.31 -14.78 2.66
CA MET A 150 11.89 -14.77 3.02
C MET A 150 11.47 -16.00 3.81
#